data_AF-A0A545T6W1-F1
#
_entry.id   AF-A0A545T6W1-F1
#
_cell.length_a   1.000
_cell.length_b   1.000
_cell.length_c   1.000
_cell.angle_alpha   90.00
_cell.angle_beta   90.00
_cell.angle_gamma   90.00
#
_symmetry.space_group_name_H-M   'P 1'
#
loop_
_entity.id
_entity.type
_entity.pdbx_description
1 polymer ?
#
loop_
_entity_poly.entity_id
_entity_poly.type
_entity_poly.pdbx_seq_one_letter_code
_entity_poly.pdbx_strand_id
1 'polypeptide(L)'
;MVIRKCLLMVFVAMTLPVLCDFVSAQAENDLDVALKQYFQDRKTHYVAYFKDLNGDGLQDAIVYLSGNEDCTDAGCKLLVLQGEKSGFKFVSETHFVIAPIKLSPEQNQSWRNLVVNTKKIGSVVLKFNGREYTYDSTLVSQPDAGELQESNIIINPK
;
A
#
# COMPACT_ATOMS: atom_id res chain seq x y z
N MET A 1 25.03 -7.53 -19.60
CA MET A 1 24.79 -8.96 -19.94
C MET A 1 25.79 -9.79 -19.17
N VAL A 2 25.42 -10.26 -17.97
CA VAL A 2 26.29 -11.11 -17.14
C VAL A 2 25.63 -12.47 -17.02
N ILE A 3 26.24 -13.44 -17.68
CA ILE A 3 25.86 -14.86 -17.66
C ILE A 3 26.37 -15.44 -16.34
N ARG A 4 25.48 -15.87 -15.44
CA ARG A 4 25.82 -16.78 -14.35
C ARG A 4 25.33 -18.18 -14.69
N LYS A 5 26.25 -19.00 -15.21
CA LYS A 5 26.14 -20.46 -15.30
C LYS A 5 26.13 -21.02 -13.86
N CYS A 6 24.99 -21.47 -13.38
CA CYS A 6 24.94 -22.41 -12.26
C CYS A 6 24.91 -23.82 -12.83
N LEU A 7 26.08 -24.44 -12.81
CA LEU A 7 26.29 -25.85 -13.12
C LEU A 7 25.50 -26.70 -12.12
N LEU A 8 24.70 -27.65 -12.62
CA LEU A 8 24.05 -28.66 -11.80
C LEU A 8 25.10 -29.44 -10.99
N MET A 9 24.98 -29.45 -9.67
CA MET A 9 25.39 -30.59 -8.85
C MET A 9 24.16 -31.16 -8.16
N VAL A 10 23.84 -32.39 -8.53
CA VAL A 10 22.82 -33.23 -7.90
C VAL A 10 23.37 -33.71 -6.56
N PHE A 11 22.74 -33.28 -5.45
CA PHE A 11 22.77 -33.99 -4.18
C PHE A 11 21.38 -33.95 -3.55
N VAL A 12 20.93 -35.14 -3.15
CA VAL A 12 19.63 -35.42 -2.55
C VAL A 12 19.55 -34.81 -1.15
N ALA A 13 18.71 -33.79 -1.00
CA ALA A 13 17.97 -33.48 0.22
C ALA A 13 16.71 -32.76 -0.24
N MET A 14 15.55 -33.41 -0.11
CA MET A 14 14.25 -32.85 -0.45
C MET A 14 13.84 -31.82 0.61
N THR A 15 14.63 -30.76 0.75
CA THR A 15 14.25 -29.55 1.47
C THR A 15 13.39 -28.74 0.52
N LEU A 16 12.07 -28.81 0.69
CA LEU A 16 11.10 -27.94 0.00
C LEU A 16 11.62 -26.49 0.06
N PRO A 17 12.06 -25.90 -1.06
CA PRO A 17 12.45 -24.50 -1.08
C PRO A 17 11.19 -23.66 -0.97
N VAL A 18 11.05 -23.00 0.17
CA VAL A 18 10.47 -21.66 0.36
C VAL A 18 9.33 -21.27 -0.61
N LEU A 19 8.09 -21.59 -0.25
CA LEU A 19 6.89 -21.08 -0.94
C LEU A 19 6.59 -19.60 -0.63
N CYS A 20 7.18 -19.03 0.43
CA CYS A 20 6.84 -17.68 0.89
C CYS A 20 7.37 -16.58 -0.06
N ASP A 21 8.58 -16.77 -0.61
CA ASP A 21 9.24 -15.76 -1.43
C ASP A 21 8.57 -15.60 -2.82
N PHE A 22 7.88 -16.63 -3.31
CA PHE A 22 7.21 -16.58 -4.60
C PHE A 22 5.91 -15.77 -4.53
N VAL A 23 5.18 -15.84 -3.41
CA VAL A 23 3.91 -15.13 -3.21
C VAL A 23 4.14 -13.62 -3.13
N SER A 24 5.16 -13.17 -2.39
CA SER A 24 5.51 -11.74 -2.33
C SER A 24 6.00 -11.21 -3.67
N ALA A 25 6.88 -11.95 -4.36
CA ALA A 25 7.38 -11.55 -5.67
C ALA A 25 6.27 -11.47 -6.73
N GLN A 26 5.29 -12.37 -6.70
CA GLN A 26 4.14 -12.31 -7.62
C GLN A 26 3.26 -11.09 -7.35
N ALA A 27 2.93 -10.81 -6.09
CA ALA A 27 2.14 -9.63 -5.72
C ALA A 27 2.81 -8.32 -6.12
N GLU A 28 4.13 -8.22 -5.96
CA GLU A 28 4.91 -7.06 -6.43
C GLU A 28 4.83 -6.91 -7.96
N ASN A 29 5.03 -7.99 -8.72
CA ASN A 29 4.92 -7.94 -10.19
C ASN A 29 3.51 -7.56 -10.66
N ASP A 30 2.47 -8.09 -10.04
CA ASP A 30 1.09 -7.77 -10.39
C ASP A 30 0.73 -6.31 -10.04
N LEU A 31 1.25 -5.81 -8.90
CA LEU A 31 1.13 -4.40 -8.54
C LEU A 31 1.84 -3.51 -9.56
N ASP A 32 3.05 -3.87 -10.00
CA ASP A 32 3.80 -3.12 -11.01
C ASP A 32 3.02 -3.00 -12.32
N VAL A 33 2.32 -4.07 -12.74
CA VAL A 33 1.45 -4.05 -13.92
C VAL A 33 0.29 -3.08 -13.72
N ALA A 34 -0.40 -3.17 -12.58
CA ALA A 34 -1.52 -2.29 -12.26
C ALA A 34 -1.10 -0.80 -12.19
N LEU A 35 0.05 -0.51 -11.55
CA LEU A 35 0.57 0.84 -11.44
C LEU A 35 1.04 1.39 -12.79
N LYS A 36 1.64 0.59 -13.67
CA LYS A 36 1.97 1.03 -15.04
C LYS A 36 0.74 1.46 -15.81
N GLN A 37 -0.36 0.71 -15.70
CA GLN A 37 -1.62 1.06 -16.31
C GLN A 37 -2.20 2.35 -15.70
N TYR A 38 -2.20 2.47 -14.37
CA TYR A 38 -2.69 3.66 -13.67
C TYR A 38 -1.90 4.92 -14.04
N PHE A 39 -0.57 4.83 -14.13
CA PHE A 39 0.29 5.95 -14.47
C PHE A 39 0.50 6.17 -15.98
N GLN A 40 -0.14 5.37 -16.84
CA GLN A 40 0.04 5.46 -18.30
C GLN A 40 1.52 5.42 -18.71
N ASP A 41 2.26 4.43 -18.20
CA ASP A 41 3.70 4.22 -18.39
C ASP A 41 4.64 5.30 -17.84
N ARG A 42 4.11 6.37 -17.23
CA ARG A 42 4.91 7.33 -16.49
C ARG A 42 5.55 6.65 -15.28
N LYS A 43 6.87 6.80 -15.14
CA LYS A 43 7.61 6.27 -14.00
C LYS A 43 7.42 7.14 -12.76
N THR A 44 7.17 6.51 -11.62
CA THR A 44 7.20 7.15 -10.31
C THR A 44 7.85 6.25 -9.27
N HIS A 45 8.34 6.85 -8.19
CA HIS A 45 8.85 6.13 -7.04
C HIS A 45 7.74 5.95 -6.02
N TYR A 46 7.62 4.76 -5.45
CA TYR A 46 6.64 4.47 -4.40
C TYR A 46 7.20 3.51 -3.36
N VAL A 47 6.50 3.44 -2.24
CA VAL A 47 6.62 2.39 -1.24
C VAL A 47 5.25 1.72 -1.13
N ALA A 48 5.22 0.39 -1.18
CA ALA A 48 3.99 -0.38 -1.05
C ALA A 48 3.99 -1.18 0.25
N TYR A 49 2.81 -1.32 0.86
CA TYR A 49 2.53 -2.26 1.93
C TYR A 49 1.35 -3.12 1.55
N PHE A 50 1.47 -4.43 1.75
CA PHE A 50 0.43 -5.40 1.39
C PHE A 50 -0.30 -5.88 2.65
N LYS A 51 -1.62 -5.77 2.64
CA LYS A 51 -2.50 -6.25 3.70
C LYS A 51 -3.89 -6.50 3.15
N ASP A 52 -4.54 -7.57 3.59
CA ASP A 52 -5.99 -7.73 3.43
C ASP A 52 -6.71 -6.65 4.26
N LEU A 53 -7.23 -5.61 3.59
CA LEU A 53 -7.91 -4.46 4.19
C LEU A 53 -9.41 -4.66 4.29
N ASN A 54 -9.99 -5.50 3.44
CA ASN A 54 -11.44 -5.68 3.35
C ASN A 54 -11.96 -7.02 3.90
N GLY A 55 -11.04 -7.91 4.29
CA GLY A 55 -11.32 -9.23 4.86
C GLY A 55 -11.72 -10.29 3.83
N ASP A 56 -11.44 -10.09 2.54
CA ASP A 56 -11.80 -11.05 1.47
C ASP A 56 -10.78 -12.19 1.30
N GLY A 57 -9.69 -12.15 2.05
CA GLY A 57 -8.62 -13.15 2.03
C GLY A 57 -7.54 -12.91 0.98
N LEU A 58 -7.66 -11.87 0.15
CA LEU A 58 -6.63 -11.42 -0.78
C LEU A 58 -5.89 -10.20 -0.19
N GLN A 59 -4.61 -10.06 -0.53
CA GLN A 59 -3.84 -8.91 -0.07
C GLN A 59 -4.17 -7.69 -0.93
N ASP A 60 -4.55 -6.59 -0.29
CA ASP A 60 -4.66 -5.27 -0.92
C ASP A 60 -3.32 -4.54 -0.84
N ALA A 61 -3.14 -3.54 -1.69
CA ALA A 61 -1.94 -2.73 -1.74
C ALA A 61 -2.21 -1.29 -1.28
N ILE A 62 -1.41 -0.82 -0.34
CA ILE A 62 -1.35 0.57 0.11
C ILE A 62 -0.07 1.16 -0.47
N VAL A 63 -0.19 2.09 -1.41
CA VAL A 63 0.93 2.58 -2.21
C VAL A 63 1.14 4.06 -1.94
N TYR A 64 2.20 4.38 -1.20
CA TYR A 64 2.59 5.77 -0.94
C TYR A 64 3.53 6.26 -2.03
N LEU A 65 3.09 7.26 -2.79
CA LEU A 65 3.90 7.84 -3.86
C LEU A 65 4.95 8.77 -3.27
N SER A 66 6.12 8.77 -3.88
CA SER A 66 7.27 9.51 -3.38
C SER A 66 8.15 10.10 -4.49
N GLY A 67 7.68 10.07 -5.74
CA GLY A 67 8.25 10.81 -6.86
C GLY A 67 7.83 12.28 -6.83
N ASN A 68 8.69 13.15 -7.37
CA ASN A 68 8.49 14.61 -7.32
C ASN A 68 7.17 15.08 -7.93
N GLU A 69 6.67 14.41 -8.97
CA GLU A 69 5.41 14.78 -9.63
C GLU A 69 4.15 14.34 -8.87
N ASP A 70 4.30 13.44 -7.90
CA ASP A 70 3.20 12.92 -7.08
C ASP A 70 3.19 13.52 -5.66
N CYS A 71 4.12 14.43 -5.41
CA CYS A 71 4.31 15.11 -4.16
C CYS A 71 4.24 16.62 -4.35
N THR A 72 3.65 17.29 -3.38
CA THR A 72 3.67 18.75 -3.24
C THR A 72 4.19 19.09 -1.85
N ASP A 73 4.41 20.38 -1.59
CA ASP A 73 4.74 20.87 -0.25
C ASP A 73 3.68 20.55 0.81
N ALA A 74 2.46 20.17 0.41
CA ALA A 74 1.37 19.79 1.30
C ALA A 74 1.34 18.27 1.61
N GLY A 75 2.13 17.46 0.89
CA GLY A 75 2.17 16.01 1.02
C GLY A 75 2.13 15.32 -0.35
N CYS A 76 2.16 13.99 -0.30
CA CYS A 76 2.14 13.14 -1.48
C CYS A 76 0.79 12.43 -1.63
N LYS A 77 0.65 11.72 -2.75
CA LYS A 77 -0.50 10.85 -3.01
C LYS A 77 -0.35 9.50 -2.31
N LEU A 78 -1.47 8.96 -1.86
CA LEU A 78 -1.62 7.59 -1.37
C LEU A 78 -2.65 6.88 -2.23
N LEU A 79 -2.29 5.74 -2.80
CA LEU A 79 -3.23 4.89 -3.54
C LEU A 79 -3.60 3.68 -2.69
N VAL A 80 -4.83 3.22 -2.83
CA VAL A 80 -5.28 1.90 -2.36
C VAL A 80 -5.75 1.11 -3.56
N LEU A 81 -5.27 -0.12 -3.67
CA LEU A 81 -5.68 -1.07 -4.70
C LEU A 81 -6.16 -2.35 -4.05
N GLN A 82 -7.31 -2.86 -4.49
CA GLN A 82 -7.86 -4.14 -4.04
C GLN A 82 -7.12 -5.29 -4.71
N GLY A 83 -6.75 -6.30 -3.93
CA GLY A 83 -6.29 -7.57 -4.48
C GLY A 83 -7.44 -8.34 -5.14
N GLU A 84 -7.23 -8.80 -6.37
CA GLU A 84 -8.15 -9.69 -7.07
C GLU A 84 -7.41 -10.98 -7.46
N LYS A 85 -8.16 -12.00 -7.90
CA LYS A 85 -7.56 -13.26 -8.38
C LYS A 85 -6.57 -13.06 -9.53
N SER A 86 -6.70 -11.96 -10.26
CA SER A 86 -5.88 -11.60 -11.42
C SER A 86 -5.30 -10.20 -11.26
N GLY A 87 -4.55 -9.99 -10.18
CA GLY A 87 -3.78 -8.77 -9.93
C GLY A 87 -4.48 -7.77 -9.03
N PHE A 88 -4.42 -6.49 -9.37
CA PHE A 88 -4.92 -5.41 -8.52
C PHE A 88 -5.91 -4.51 -9.26
N LYS A 89 -6.94 -4.09 -8.55
CA LYS A 89 -7.92 -3.11 -9.02
C LYS A 89 -7.80 -1.82 -8.22
N PHE A 90 -7.75 -0.68 -8.90
CA PHE A 90 -7.74 0.62 -8.24
C PHE A 90 -9.02 0.84 -7.40
N VAL A 91 -8.84 1.30 -6.16
CA VAL A 91 -9.94 1.60 -5.22
C VAL A 91 -10.01 3.10 -4.96
N SER A 92 -8.90 3.73 -4.57
CA SER A 92 -8.91 5.15 -4.21
C SER A 92 -7.54 5.81 -4.35
N GLU A 93 -7.56 7.13 -4.48
CA GLU A 93 -6.41 8.02 -4.43
C GLU A 93 -6.69 9.12 -3.40
N THR A 94 -5.80 9.31 -2.44
CA THR A 94 -5.88 10.37 -1.44
C THR A 94 -4.68 11.31 -1.56
N HIS A 95 -4.94 12.61 -1.57
CA HIS A 95 -3.96 13.69 -1.67
C HIS A 95 -3.58 14.24 -0.30
N PHE A 96 -2.44 14.94 -0.29
CA PHE A 96 -1.89 15.67 0.87
C PHE A 96 -1.53 14.77 2.06
N VAL A 97 -1.09 13.55 1.76
CA VAL A 97 -0.67 12.55 2.73
C VAL A 97 0.81 12.69 3.08
N ILE A 98 1.10 12.72 4.37
CA ILE A 98 2.45 12.74 4.93
C ILE A 98 2.62 11.47 5.77
N ALA A 99 3.70 10.71 5.51
CA ALA A 99 4.07 9.56 6.32
C ALA A 99 4.50 9.99 7.76
N PRO A 100 4.38 9.13 8.79
CA PRO A 100 4.00 7.72 8.74
C PRO A 100 2.54 7.49 8.33
N ILE A 101 2.33 6.38 7.64
CA ILE A 101 1.00 5.81 7.41
C ILE A 101 0.85 4.66 8.38
N LYS A 102 -0.28 4.65 9.09
CA LYS A 102 -0.61 3.61 10.06
C LYS A 102 -1.88 2.87 9.64
N LEU A 103 -1.90 1.58 9.94
CA LEU A 103 -3.07 0.74 9.82
C LEU A 103 -3.80 0.68 11.16
N SER A 104 -5.02 1.17 11.20
CA SER A 104 -5.89 1.13 12.38
C SER A 104 -6.44 -0.29 12.58
N PRO A 105 -6.63 -0.78 13.82
CA PRO A 105 -7.38 -2.00 14.08
C PRO A 105 -8.88 -1.85 13.75
N GLU A 106 -9.38 -0.62 13.67
CA GLU A 106 -10.76 -0.34 13.30
C GLU A 106 -10.99 -0.46 11.79
N GLN A 107 -12.27 -0.62 11.44
CA GLN A 107 -12.73 -0.64 10.05
C GLN A 107 -14.00 0.17 9.90
N ASN A 108 -14.21 0.72 8.72
CA ASN A 108 -15.42 1.41 8.35
C ASN A 108 -15.92 0.84 7.01
N GLN A 109 -17.19 0.44 6.97
CA GLN A 109 -17.79 -0.20 5.78
C GLN A 109 -16.94 -1.34 5.22
N SER A 110 -16.53 -2.24 6.13
CA SER A 110 -15.74 -3.45 5.86
C SER A 110 -14.27 -3.23 5.47
N TRP A 111 -13.81 -2.00 5.31
CA TRP A 111 -12.40 -1.70 5.01
C TRP A 111 -11.69 -1.12 6.24
N ARG A 112 -10.47 -1.58 6.51
CA ARG A 112 -9.62 -1.09 7.62
C ARG A 112 -9.35 0.40 7.48
N ASN A 113 -9.41 1.15 8.57
CA ASN A 113 -9.10 2.57 8.54
C ASN A 113 -7.58 2.79 8.36
N LEU A 114 -7.21 3.89 7.71
CA LEU A 114 -5.82 4.33 7.61
C LEU A 114 -5.66 5.63 8.39
N VAL A 115 -4.62 5.71 9.23
CA VAL A 115 -4.26 6.95 9.91
C VAL A 115 -3.05 7.54 9.22
N VAL A 116 -3.17 8.78 8.77
CA VAL A 116 -2.14 9.51 8.03
C VAL A 116 -1.91 10.87 8.65
N ASN A 117 -0.80 11.53 8.31
CA ASN A 117 -0.59 12.93 8.70
C ASN A 117 -0.88 13.88 7.54
N THR A 118 -1.26 15.10 7.90
CA THR A 118 -1.36 16.26 7.00
C THR A 118 -0.53 17.40 7.55
N LYS A 119 -0.12 18.34 6.69
CA LYS A 119 0.75 19.46 7.08
C LYS A 119 0.14 20.38 8.15
N LYS A 120 -1.18 20.58 8.13
CA LYS A 120 -1.86 21.58 8.97
C LYS A 120 -2.62 20.99 10.16
N ILE A 121 -3.24 19.83 9.99
CA ILE A 121 -4.15 19.25 10.98
C ILE A 121 -3.44 18.23 11.87
N GLY A 122 -2.28 17.71 11.42
CA GLY A 122 -1.61 16.58 12.06
C GLY A 122 -2.26 15.26 11.62
N SER A 123 -2.42 14.32 12.55
CA SER A 123 -2.99 13.01 12.26
C SER A 123 -4.49 13.09 11.96
N VAL A 124 -4.90 12.42 10.89
CA VAL A 124 -6.30 12.29 10.45
C VAL A 124 -6.60 10.84 10.11
N VAL A 125 -7.88 10.46 10.18
CA VAL A 125 -8.34 9.10 9.85
C VAL A 125 -9.04 9.08 8.50
N LEU A 126 -8.53 8.24 7.60
CA LEU A 126 -9.17 7.92 6.34
C LEU A 126 -10.11 6.73 6.58
N LYS A 127 -11.42 7.00 6.55
CA LYS A 127 -12.47 5.99 6.65
C LYS A 127 -13.02 5.71 5.26
N PHE A 128 -13.17 4.44 4.90
CA PHE A 128 -13.75 4.04 3.63
C PHE A 128 -15.24 4.37 3.60
N ASN A 129 -15.73 5.07 2.58
CA ASN A 129 -17.10 5.57 2.53
C ASN A 129 -18.09 4.62 1.84
N GLY A 130 -17.64 3.42 1.46
CA GLY A 130 -18.39 2.42 0.70
C GLY A 130 -18.04 2.36 -0.78
N ARG A 131 -17.24 3.34 -1.23
CA ARG A 131 -16.68 3.38 -2.59
C ARG A 131 -15.18 3.61 -2.57
N GLU A 132 -14.71 4.52 -1.73
CA GLU A 132 -13.32 4.97 -1.69
C GLU A 132 -12.95 5.52 -0.31
N TYR A 133 -11.64 5.66 -0.05
CA TYR A 133 -11.14 6.60 0.94
C TYR A 133 -11.23 8.03 0.39
N THR A 134 -11.28 9.04 1.27
CA THR A 134 -11.40 10.46 0.84
C THR A 134 -10.33 10.84 -0.18
N TYR A 135 -10.69 11.67 -1.16
CA TYR A 135 -9.73 12.21 -2.12
C TYR A 135 -8.79 13.24 -1.48
N ASP A 136 -9.26 13.99 -0.49
CA ASP A 136 -8.49 15.03 0.20
C ASP A 136 -8.43 14.72 1.70
N SER A 137 -7.22 14.43 2.19
CA SER A 137 -6.98 14.11 3.60
C SER A 137 -7.16 15.30 4.55
N THR A 138 -7.22 16.52 4.04
CA THR A 138 -7.43 17.72 4.86
C THR A 138 -8.90 17.98 5.18
N LEU A 139 -9.81 17.22 4.59
CA LEU A 139 -11.26 17.34 4.77
C LEU A 139 -11.84 16.28 5.72
N VAL A 140 -11.00 15.46 6.35
CA VAL A 140 -11.41 14.42 7.29
C VAL A 140 -11.08 14.76 8.74
N SER A 141 -11.75 14.05 9.65
CA SER A 141 -11.60 14.22 11.09
C SER A 141 -10.29 13.63 11.62
N GLN A 142 -9.88 14.12 12.78
CA GLN A 142 -8.82 13.50 13.57
C GLN A 142 -9.29 12.11 14.10
N PRO A 143 -8.38 11.13 14.23
CA PRO A 143 -8.70 9.89 14.94
C PRO A 143 -8.94 10.21 16.42
N ASP A 144 -9.75 9.40 17.10
CA ASP A 144 -9.74 9.44 18.56
C ASP A 144 -8.41 8.89 19.11
N ALA A 145 -8.15 9.15 20.40
CA ALA A 145 -6.89 8.81 21.03
C ALA A 145 -6.64 7.28 21.08
N GLY A 146 -7.71 6.48 21.19
CA GLY A 146 -7.61 5.02 21.21
C GLY A 146 -7.21 4.50 19.83
N GLU A 147 -7.94 4.92 18.79
CA GLU A 147 -7.65 4.52 17.40
C GLU A 147 -6.19 4.87 17.03
N LEU A 148 -5.72 6.07 17.37
CA LEU A 148 -4.36 6.50 17.08
C LEU A 148 -3.28 5.67 17.82
N GLN A 149 -3.55 5.28 19.07
CA GLN A 149 -2.63 4.54 19.92
C GLN A 149 -2.48 3.08 19.50
N GLU A 150 -3.58 2.46 19.06
CA GLU A 150 -3.61 1.05 18.65
C GLU A 150 -3.19 0.85 17.17
N SER A 151 -3.13 1.94 16.40
CA SER A 151 -2.71 1.92 15.01
C SER A 151 -1.21 1.62 14.86
N ASN A 152 -0.87 0.66 13.98
CA ASN A 152 0.50 0.24 13.74
C ASN A 152 1.09 0.95 12.51
N ILE A 153 2.33 1.44 12.59
CA ILE A 153 3.01 2.04 11.44
C ILE A 153 3.28 0.96 10.38
N ILE A 154 2.82 1.21 9.16
CA ILE A 154 2.99 0.30 8.00
C ILE A 154 3.91 0.90 6.94
N ILE A 155 3.97 2.23 6.83
CA ILE A 155 4.92 2.95 5.98
C ILE A 155 5.55 4.05 6.83
N ASN A 156 6.88 3.99 6.95
CA ASN A 156 7.65 4.93 7.76
C ASN A 156 7.79 6.30 7.08
N PRO A 157 8.01 7.38 7.85
CA PRO A 157 8.48 8.63 7.26
C PRO A 157 9.83 8.41 6.57
N LYS A 158 10.07 9.15 5.48
CA LYS A 158 11.41 9.24 4.88
C LYS A 158 12.34 10.08 5.73
#